data_AF-A0A2N6JC40-F1
#
_entry.id   AF-A0A2N6JC40-F1
#
_cell.length_a   1.000
_cell.length_b   1.000
_cell.length_c   1.000
_cell.angle_alpha   90.00
_cell.angle_beta   90.00
_cell.angle_gamma   90.00
#
_symmetry.space_group_name_H-M   'P 1'
#
loop_
_entity.id
_entity.type
_entity.pdbx_description
1 polymer ?
#
loop_
_entity_poly.entity_id
_entity_poly.type
_entity_poly.pdbx_seq_one_letter_code
_entity_poly.pdbx_strand_id
1 'polypeptide(L)'
;MNKKILSLSWLLLAASQSAFAAHPLVTDDAGVQGAGGIQLEMNTDWSKQSGDASHVGAFTFTYGVTDKLDLFFNLPQTFQSPTGTGVGDVSLGAKWRYYEAEGLALALKPEFFMPSGEEEKGLGNGKSSAALTGIASYETGPWTLHGNLGVRVNRFKLDSDQQSQRKTLWRASAAVWYGLDEQWRLVADTGVAQNPDASSRKLPSYALVGVIWSPNKTVDLDAGAKFGLNKAEVTRQFGVGVTLHY
;
A
#
# COMPACT_ATOMS: atom_id res chain seq x y z
N MET A 1 -13.76 -42.11 -4.32
CA MET A 1 -13.32 -41.20 -5.41
C MET A 1 -13.28 -39.79 -4.86
N ASN A 2 -12.07 -39.31 -4.57
CA ASN A 2 -11.81 -38.01 -3.95
C ASN A 2 -12.00 -36.88 -4.97
N LYS A 3 -13.05 -36.07 -4.81
CA LYS A 3 -13.04 -34.72 -5.38
C LYS A 3 -12.35 -33.80 -4.38
N LYS A 4 -11.03 -33.67 -4.52
CA LYS A 4 -10.30 -32.50 -4.01
C LYS A 4 -10.83 -31.30 -4.79
N ILE A 5 -11.77 -30.57 -4.20
CA ILE A 5 -12.16 -29.25 -4.71
C ILE A 5 -10.93 -28.38 -4.49
N LEU A 6 -10.26 -28.07 -5.60
CA LEU A 6 -9.13 -27.17 -5.68
C LEU A 6 -9.57 -25.79 -5.19
N SER A 7 -9.26 -25.49 -3.94
CA SER A 7 -9.28 -24.16 -3.34
C SER A 7 -8.12 -23.33 -3.92
N LEU A 8 -8.22 -22.98 -5.20
CA LEU A 8 -7.17 -22.33 -6.00
C LEU A 8 -7.54 -20.87 -6.31
N SER A 9 -8.00 -20.12 -5.31
CA SER A 9 -8.43 -18.72 -5.49
C SER A 9 -7.99 -17.78 -4.35
N TRP A 10 -6.96 -18.17 -3.58
CA TRP A 10 -6.63 -17.51 -2.30
C TRP A 10 -5.36 -16.66 -2.31
N LEU A 11 -4.68 -16.50 -3.46
CA LEU A 11 -3.26 -16.13 -3.45
C LEU A 11 -2.91 -14.70 -3.86
N LEU A 12 -3.83 -13.85 -4.36
CA LEU A 12 -3.39 -12.61 -5.02
C LEU A 12 -4.07 -11.28 -4.66
N LEU A 13 -5.06 -11.26 -3.77
CA LEU A 13 -5.69 -9.99 -3.38
C LEU A 13 -5.08 -9.34 -2.13
N ALA A 14 -4.15 -10.01 -1.44
CA ALA A 14 -3.41 -9.43 -0.30
C ALA A 14 -2.12 -8.71 -0.73
N ALA A 15 -1.57 -9.03 -1.91
CA ALA A 15 -0.35 -8.41 -2.44
C ALA A 15 -0.61 -7.18 -3.33
N SER A 16 -1.87 -6.92 -3.72
CA SER A 16 -2.27 -5.79 -4.59
C SER A 16 -3.02 -4.66 -3.85
N GLN A 17 -3.07 -4.72 -2.51
CA GLN A 17 -3.58 -3.62 -1.69
C GLN A 17 -2.45 -2.84 -1.01
N SER A 18 -1.42 -2.51 -1.78
CA SER A 18 -0.58 -1.35 -1.48
C SER A 18 -1.46 -0.10 -1.68
N ALA A 19 -2.39 0.17 -0.77
CA ALA A 19 -2.94 1.51 -0.69
C ALA A 19 -1.80 2.37 -0.12
N PHE A 20 -1.16 3.06 -1.06
CA PHE A 20 0.20 3.58 -1.02
C PHE A 20 0.48 4.39 0.24
N ALA A 21 1.61 4.08 0.84
CA ALA A 21 2.25 4.74 1.95
C ALA A 21 3.72 4.94 1.56
N ALA A 22 4.43 5.83 2.25
CA ALA A 22 5.87 5.95 2.05
C ALA A 22 6.53 4.57 2.22
N HIS A 23 6.96 3.96 1.11
CA HIS A 23 7.65 2.67 1.14
C HIS A 23 8.86 2.81 2.10
N PRO A 24 9.06 1.86 3.04
CA PRO A 24 8.54 0.49 3.04
C PRO A 24 7.22 0.30 3.80
N LEU A 25 6.61 1.37 4.31
CA LEU A 25 5.43 1.28 5.18
C LEU A 25 4.15 1.01 4.39
N VAL A 26 3.12 0.56 5.11
CA VAL A 26 1.74 0.43 4.61
C VAL A 26 0.86 1.56 5.16
N THR A 27 1.22 2.10 6.33
CA THR A 27 0.67 3.33 6.92
C THR A 27 1.30 4.55 6.24
N ASP A 28 0.46 5.38 5.63
CA ASP A 28 0.86 6.59 4.90
C ASP A 28 1.01 7.79 5.84
N ASP A 29 1.85 8.75 5.51
CA ASP A 29 1.98 10.00 6.25
C ASP A 29 1.11 11.13 5.65
N ALA A 30 0.86 12.17 6.44
CA ALA A 30 0.08 13.33 6.02
C ALA A 30 0.89 14.36 5.21
N GLY A 31 2.18 14.10 4.93
CA GLY A 31 3.06 14.93 4.13
C GLY A 31 2.55 15.13 2.71
N VAL A 32 2.91 16.28 2.14
CA VAL A 32 2.58 16.68 0.77
C VAL A 32 3.83 17.29 0.13
N GLN A 33 3.90 17.32 -1.20
CA GLN A 33 5.09 17.79 -1.93
C GLN A 33 5.27 19.30 -1.95
N GLY A 34 4.22 20.06 -1.59
CA GLY A 34 4.25 21.52 -1.69
C GLY A 34 3.95 22.01 -3.11
N ALA A 35 3.57 23.28 -3.28
CA ALA A 35 3.21 23.80 -4.59
C ALA A 35 4.37 23.69 -5.60
N GLY A 36 4.15 22.95 -6.69
CA GLY A 36 5.14 22.70 -7.74
C GLY A 36 6.11 21.55 -7.47
N GLY A 37 6.10 20.97 -6.27
CA GLY A 37 6.96 19.84 -5.91
C GLY A 37 6.61 18.57 -6.68
N ILE A 38 7.63 17.80 -7.05
CA ILE A 38 7.47 16.53 -7.77
C ILE A 38 8.16 15.42 -6.97
N GLN A 39 7.45 14.31 -6.79
CA GLN A 39 8.02 13.07 -6.23
C GLN A 39 7.92 11.92 -7.23
N LEU A 40 9.02 11.19 -7.40
CA LEU A 40 9.06 9.91 -8.11
C LEU A 40 9.44 8.83 -7.11
N GLU A 41 8.57 7.84 -6.93
CA GLU A 41 8.84 6.68 -6.08
C GLU A 41 8.90 5.42 -6.94
N MET A 42 9.93 4.61 -6.73
CA MET A 42 10.08 3.30 -7.32
C MET A 42 10.42 2.30 -6.22
N ASN A 43 9.61 1.26 -6.09
CA ASN A 43 9.84 0.23 -5.09
C ASN A 43 9.65 -1.17 -5.67
N THR A 44 10.18 -2.16 -4.96
CA THR A 44 9.99 -3.56 -5.31
C THR A 44 9.99 -4.44 -4.07
N ASP A 45 9.08 -5.41 -4.07
CA ASP A 45 8.82 -6.31 -2.96
C ASP A 45 8.86 -7.77 -3.38
N TRP A 46 9.54 -8.59 -2.59
CA TRP A 46 9.49 -10.04 -2.65
C TRP A 46 8.68 -10.57 -1.48
N SER A 47 7.66 -11.36 -1.75
CA SER A 47 6.77 -11.92 -0.74
C SER A 47 6.71 -13.44 -0.84
N LYS A 48 6.42 -14.08 0.31
CA LYS A 48 6.16 -15.52 0.39
C LYS A 48 4.91 -15.80 1.19
N GLN A 49 4.03 -16.63 0.66
CA GLN A 49 2.81 -17.09 1.32
C GLN A 49 2.57 -18.58 1.06
N SER A 50 2.45 -19.38 2.13
CA SER A 50 2.11 -20.81 2.04
C SER A 50 2.97 -21.65 1.07
N GLY A 51 4.18 -21.20 0.76
CA GLY A 51 5.09 -21.86 -0.19
C GLY A 51 5.25 -21.11 -1.51
N ASP A 52 4.26 -20.32 -1.90
CA ASP A 52 4.27 -19.51 -3.12
C ASP A 52 5.03 -18.22 -2.93
N ALA A 53 5.77 -17.82 -3.96
CA ALA A 53 6.53 -16.58 -4.01
C ALA A 53 5.89 -15.59 -5.00
N SER A 54 5.93 -14.32 -4.65
CA SER A 54 5.53 -13.22 -5.53
C SER A 54 6.60 -12.13 -5.52
N HIS A 55 6.78 -11.48 -6.66
CA HIS A 55 7.67 -10.35 -6.87
C HIS A 55 6.90 -9.25 -7.59
N VAL A 56 6.76 -8.11 -6.93
CA VAL A 56 6.05 -6.94 -7.45
C VAL A 56 6.96 -5.72 -7.39
N GLY A 57 6.64 -4.72 -8.19
CA GLY A 57 7.16 -3.38 -8.02
C GLY A 57 6.11 -2.35 -8.35
N ALA A 58 6.37 -1.11 -7.97
CA ALA A 58 5.49 0.00 -8.26
C ALA A 58 6.30 1.23 -8.66
N PHE A 59 5.69 2.03 -9.53
CA PHE A 59 6.12 3.38 -9.83
C PHE A 59 5.01 4.34 -9.44
N THR A 60 5.30 5.31 -8.59
CA THR A 60 4.39 6.39 -8.22
C THR A 60 4.97 7.73 -8.63
N PHE A 61 4.16 8.53 -9.34
CA PHE A 61 4.43 9.92 -9.62
C PHE A 61 3.49 10.78 -8.77
N THR A 62 4.01 11.78 -8.08
CA THR A 62 3.23 12.75 -7.30
C THR A 62 3.59 14.17 -7.72
N TYR A 63 2.57 15.01 -7.86
CA TYR A 63 2.73 16.44 -8.12
C TYR A 63 1.94 17.26 -7.11
N GLY A 64 2.62 18.17 -6.42
CA GLY A 64 2.01 19.12 -5.50
C GLY A 64 1.34 20.25 -6.24
N VAL A 65 0.01 20.20 -6.32
CA VAL A 65 -0.82 21.23 -6.97
C VAL A 65 -0.89 22.49 -6.12
N THR A 66 -0.86 22.34 -4.79
CA THR A 66 -0.79 23.43 -3.82
C THR A 66 0.07 23.00 -2.64
N ASP A 67 0.33 23.89 -1.68
CA ASP A 67 1.04 23.54 -0.44
C ASP A 67 0.32 22.52 0.46
N LYS A 68 -0.89 22.10 0.09
CA LYS A 68 -1.75 21.20 0.86
C LYS A 68 -2.33 20.04 0.04
N LEU A 69 -2.14 20.03 -1.28
CA LEU A 69 -2.82 19.12 -2.18
C LEU A 69 -1.86 18.55 -3.19
N ASP A 70 -1.70 17.24 -3.14
CA ASP A 70 -0.99 16.46 -4.14
C ASP A 70 -1.97 15.71 -5.03
N LEU A 71 -1.64 15.57 -6.29
CA LEU A 71 -2.19 14.56 -7.19
C LEU A 71 -1.14 13.49 -7.43
N PHE A 72 -1.55 12.23 -7.47
CA PHE A 72 -0.64 11.13 -7.74
C PHE A 72 -1.20 10.14 -8.75
N PHE A 73 -0.28 9.49 -9.45
CA PHE A 73 -0.49 8.39 -10.38
C PHE A 73 0.36 7.22 -9.93
N ASN A 74 -0.20 6.02 -9.93
CA ASN A 74 0.55 4.81 -9.60
C ASN A 74 0.37 3.70 -10.65
N LEU A 75 1.48 3.04 -10.96
CA LEU A 75 1.62 1.94 -11.89
C LEU A 75 2.22 0.71 -11.18
N PRO A 76 1.41 -0.27 -10.77
CA PRO A 76 1.90 -1.51 -10.18
C PRO A 76 2.29 -2.52 -11.27
N GLN A 77 3.38 -3.24 -11.05
CA GLN A 77 3.90 -4.29 -11.93
C GLN A 77 4.10 -5.58 -11.14
N THR A 78 3.49 -6.66 -11.59
CA THR A 78 3.78 -8.00 -11.06
C THR A 78 4.81 -8.67 -11.96
N PHE A 79 6.01 -8.92 -11.45
CA PHE A 79 7.08 -9.61 -12.19
C PHE A 79 6.94 -11.13 -12.10
N GLN A 80 6.52 -11.64 -10.94
CA GLN A 80 6.30 -13.05 -10.71
C GLN A 80 5.15 -13.25 -9.74
N SER A 81 4.20 -14.11 -10.07
CA SER A 81 3.19 -14.60 -9.14
C SER A 81 2.60 -15.93 -9.62
N PRO A 82 1.88 -16.69 -8.77
CA PRO A 82 1.23 -17.93 -9.19
C PRO A 82 0.16 -17.78 -10.29
N THR A 83 -0.46 -16.60 -10.44
CA THR A 83 -1.53 -16.39 -11.45
C THR A 83 -1.11 -15.57 -12.65
N GLY A 84 0.06 -14.93 -12.62
CA GLY A 84 0.62 -14.29 -13.80
C GLY A 84 1.56 -13.12 -13.53
N THR A 85 2.09 -12.61 -14.63
CA THR A 85 2.99 -11.45 -14.69
C THR A 85 2.30 -10.38 -15.53
N GLY A 86 2.44 -9.13 -15.12
CA GLY A 86 1.90 -7.99 -15.86
C GLY A 86 1.53 -6.82 -14.96
N VAL A 87 1.09 -5.76 -15.64
CA VAL A 87 0.67 -4.51 -15.01
C VAL A 87 -0.65 -4.74 -14.28
N GLY A 88 -0.73 -4.26 -13.04
CA GLY A 88 -1.97 -4.29 -12.27
C GLY A 88 -2.89 -3.10 -12.58
N ASP A 89 -4.02 -3.02 -11.88
CA ASP A 89 -4.91 -1.85 -11.99
C ASP A 89 -4.17 -0.55 -11.62
N VAL A 90 -3.93 0.29 -12.62
CA VAL A 90 -3.37 1.64 -12.51
C VAL A 90 -4.31 2.53 -11.71
N SER A 91 -3.77 3.41 -10.88
CA SER A 91 -4.56 4.32 -10.07
C SER A 91 -4.19 5.78 -10.22
N LEU A 92 -5.18 6.63 -9.97
CA LEU A 92 -5.06 8.08 -9.86
C LEU A 92 -5.71 8.50 -8.54
N GLY A 93 -5.08 9.40 -7.81
CA GLY A 93 -5.63 9.89 -6.56
C GLY A 93 -5.14 11.28 -6.20
N ALA A 94 -5.61 11.73 -5.04
CA ALA A 94 -5.18 12.98 -4.44
C ALA A 94 -4.83 12.75 -2.97
N LYS A 95 -3.92 13.54 -2.41
CA LYS A 95 -3.69 13.62 -0.96
C LYS A 95 -3.89 15.06 -0.54
N TRP A 96 -4.88 15.31 0.32
CA TRP A 96 -5.21 16.64 0.80
C TRP A 96 -4.94 16.75 2.30
N ARG A 97 -3.86 17.45 2.68
CA ARG A 97 -3.59 17.83 4.07
C ARG A 97 -4.47 19.02 4.45
N TYR A 98 -5.66 18.73 4.96
CA TYR A 98 -6.67 19.74 5.25
C TYR A 98 -6.47 20.43 6.61
N TYR A 99 -5.67 19.85 7.50
CA TYR A 99 -5.38 20.41 8.82
C TYR A 99 -3.91 20.18 9.20
N GLU A 100 -3.30 21.20 9.81
CA GLU A 100 -1.95 21.17 10.36
C GLU A 100 -1.84 22.18 11.52
N ALA A 101 -1.48 21.72 12.71
CA ALA A 101 -1.22 22.56 13.89
C ALA A 101 -0.44 21.78 14.95
N GLU A 102 0.51 22.42 15.63
CA GLU A 102 1.18 21.88 16.84
C GLU A 102 1.74 20.45 16.66
N GLY A 103 2.33 20.15 15.51
CA GLY A 103 2.88 18.84 15.16
C GLY A 103 1.85 17.82 14.65
N LEU A 104 0.54 18.09 14.78
CA LEU A 104 -0.54 17.29 14.22
C LEU A 104 -0.82 17.71 12.78
N ALA A 105 -0.89 16.73 11.88
CA ALA A 105 -1.35 16.88 10.51
C ALA A 105 -2.43 15.84 10.20
N LEU A 106 -3.51 16.27 9.53
CA LEU A 106 -4.58 15.39 9.07
C LEU A 106 -4.74 15.49 7.56
N ALA A 107 -4.90 14.36 6.89
CA ALA A 107 -5.11 14.29 5.45
C ALA A 107 -6.23 13.33 5.04
N LEU A 108 -6.80 13.59 3.87
CA LEU A 108 -7.67 12.66 3.15
C LEU A 108 -7.00 12.26 1.84
N LYS A 109 -7.08 10.97 1.52
CA LYS A 109 -6.52 10.39 0.31
C LYS A 109 -7.57 9.59 -0.47
N PRO A 110 -8.37 10.25 -1.33
CA PRO A 110 -9.21 9.56 -2.30
C PRO A 110 -8.37 8.98 -3.43
N GLU A 111 -8.75 7.81 -3.92
CA GLU A 111 -8.05 7.10 -4.99
C GLU A 111 -9.04 6.33 -5.88
N PHE A 112 -8.78 6.34 -7.18
CA PHE A 112 -9.56 5.65 -8.19
C PHE A 112 -8.67 4.66 -8.96
N PHE A 113 -9.16 3.44 -9.12
CA PHE A 113 -8.45 2.35 -9.79
C PHE A 113 -9.11 2.07 -11.13
N MET A 114 -8.31 2.11 -12.20
CA MET A 114 -8.74 1.84 -13.56
C MET A 114 -8.63 0.35 -13.88
N PRO A 115 -9.62 -0.25 -14.57
CA PRO A 115 -9.63 -1.68 -14.91
C PRO A 115 -8.64 -1.96 -16.06
N SER A 116 -7.36 -1.91 -15.73
CA SER A 116 -6.24 -1.96 -16.68
C SER A 116 -5.41 -3.22 -16.51
N GLY A 117 -5.49 -3.87 -15.34
CA GLY A 117 -4.94 -5.20 -15.13
C GLY A 117 -5.83 -6.30 -15.71
N GLU A 118 -5.21 -7.38 -16.17
CA GLU A 118 -5.90 -8.56 -16.70
C GLU A 118 -6.50 -9.38 -15.55
N GLU A 119 -7.83 -9.35 -15.40
CA GLU A 119 -8.53 -9.99 -14.28
C GLU A 119 -8.40 -11.51 -14.27
N GLU A 120 -8.31 -12.14 -15.46
CA GLU A 120 -8.11 -13.59 -15.59
C GLU A 120 -6.74 -14.05 -15.02
N LYS A 121 -5.79 -13.12 -14.89
CA LYS A 121 -4.48 -13.34 -14.25
C LYS A 121 -4.44 -12.84 -12.80
N GLY A 122 -5.54 -12.33 -12.27
CA GLY A 122 -5.60 -11.71 -10.95
C GLY A 122 -4.83 -10.39 -10.85
N LEU A 123 -4.57 -9.71 -11.97
CA LEU A 123 -3.83 -8.43 -12.00
C LEU A 123 -4.75 -7.21 -11.80
N GLY A 124 -6.06 -7.41 -11.87
CA GLY A 124 -7.03 -6.35 -11.67
C GLY A 124 -8.42 -6.92 -11.43
N ASN A 125 -9.38 -6.04 -11.15
CA ASN A 125 -10.75 -6.49 -10.91
C ASN A 125 -11.60 -6.54 -12.20
N GLY A 126 -11.05 -6.08 -13.33
CA GLY A 126 -11.76 -5.93 -14.61
C GLY A 126 -12.89 -4.89 -14.59
N LYS A 127 -13.09 -4.19 -13.46
CA LYS A 127 -13.96 -3.01 -13.31
C LYS A 127 -13.31 -2.00 -12.36
N SER A 128 -13.66 -0.73 -12.55
CA SER A 128 -13.13 0.34 -11.71
C SER A 128 -13.48 0.16 -10.23
N SER A 129 -12.53 0.53 -9.38
CA SER A 129 -12.67 0.51 -7.92
C SER A 129 -12.31 1.89 -7.36
N ALA A 130 -12.66 2.15 -6.11
CA ALA A 130 -12.31 3.41 -5.44
C ALA A 130 -11.93 3.17 -3.98
N ALA A 131 -11.08 4.04 -3.43
CA ALA A 131 -10.73 4.03 -2.02
C ALA A 131 -10.72 5.45 -1.44
N LEU A 132 -10.90 5.52 -0.13
CA LEU A 132 -10.69 6.72 0.67
C LEU A 132 -9.90 6.33 1.92
N THR A 133 -8.78 7.00 2.16
CA THR A 133 -8.00 6.84 3.39
C THR A 133 -7.99 8.16 4.16
N GLY A 134 -8.37 8.12 5.44
CA GLY A 134 -8.06 9.17 6.40
C GLY A 134 -6.70 8.91 7.02
N ILE A 135 -5.90 9.96 7.15
CA ILE A 135 -4.51 9.91 7.62
C ILE A 135 -4.35 10.92 8.75
N ALA A 136 -3.70 10.50 9.83
CA ALA A 136 -3.22 11.36 10.91
C ALA A 136 -1.71 11.17 11.06
N SER A 137 -0.98 12.26 11.27
CA SER A 137 0.44 12.25 11.58
C SER A 137 0.71 13.20 12.74
N TYR A 138 1.56 12.80 13.68
CA TYR A 138 1.93 13.60 14.83
C TYR A 138 3.44 13.56 15.05
N GLU A 139 4.09 14.72 14.94
CA GLU A 139 5.53 14.86 15.13
C GLU A 139 5.86 15.41 16.53
N THR A 140 6.79 14.75 17.22
CA THR A 140 7.25 15.17 18.54
C THR A 140 8.70 14.76 18.80
N GLY A 141 9.62 15.74 18.76
CA GLY A 141 11.04 15.49 18.90
C GLY A 141 11.56 14.55 17.80
N PRO A 142 12.29 13.46 18.13
CA PRO A 142 12.78 12.51 17.13
C PRO A 142 11.70 11.53 16.65
N TRP A 143 10.47 11.61 17.17
CA TRP A 143 9.40 10.67 16.88
C TRP A 143 8.36 11.26 15.94
N THR A 144 7.91 10.46 14.97
CA THR A 144 6.70 10.76 14.19
C THR A 144 5.76 9.57 14.27
N LEU A 145 4.51 9.80 14.63
CA LEU A 145 3.47 8.79 14.74
C LEU A 145 2.48 8.96 13.59
N HIS A 146 2.09 7.86 12.95
CA HIS A 146 1.12 7.87 11.85
C HIS A 146 -0.02 6.90 12.14
N GLY A 147 -1.22 7.23 11.67
CA GLY A 147 -2.40 6.39 11.80
C GLY A 147 -3.34 6.55 10.62
N ASN A 148 -3.80 5.42 10.08
CA ASN A 148 -4.63 5.39 8.87
C ASN A 148 -5.91 4.59 9.11
N LEU A 149 -7.01 5.11 8.54
CA LEU A 149 -8.27 4.37 8.39
C LEU A 149 -8.71 4.46 6.94
N GLY A 150 -8.82 3.31 6.28
CA GLY A 150 -9.15 3.23 4.86
C GLY A 150 -10.41 2.43 4.60
N VAL A 151 -11.17 2.83 3.58
CA VAL A 151 -12.22 2.03 2.97
C VAL A 151 -11.96 1.91 1.47
N ARG A 152 -12.15 0.71 0.91
CA ARG A 152 -12.07 0.42 -0.51
C ARG A 152 -13.37 -0.23 -0.98
N VAL A 153 -13.90 0.27 -2.09
CA VAL A 153 -15.06 -0.29 -2.78
C VAL A 153 -14.59 -0.88 -4.11
N ASN A 154 -14.70 -2.20 -4.21
CA ASN A 154 -14.33 -2.99 -5.37
C ASN A 154 -15.55 -3.37 -6.20
N ARG A 155 -15.38 -3.37 -7.51
CA ARG A 155 -16.32 -3.95 -8.47
C ARG A 155 -15.56 -4.99 -9.27
N PHE A 156 -16.18 -6.14 -9.51
CA PHE A 156 -15.53 -7.26 -10.17
C PHE A 156 -16.20 -7.59 -11.51
N LYS A 157 -15.40 -7.93 -12.52
CA LYS A 157 -15.88 -8.45 -13.81
C LYS A 157 -16.18 -9.95 -13.73
N LEU A 158 -15.27 -10.74 -13.16
CA LEU A 158 -15.43 -12.19 -13.04
C LEU A 158 -16.55 -12.57 -12.06
N ASP A 159 -17.37 -13.53 -12.45
CA ASP A 159 -18.47 -14.02 -11.59
C ASP A 159 -17.94 -14.76 -10.36
N SER A 160 -16.79 -15.45 -10.49
CA SER A 160 -16.10 -16.08 -9.36
C SER A 160 -15.75 -15.08 -8.27
N ASP A 161 -15.27 -13.90 -8.65
CA ASP A 161 -14.87 -12.86 -7.71
C ASP A 161 -16.09 -12.16 -7.13
N GLN A 162 -17.14 -11.96 -7.93
CA GLN A 162 -18.40 -11.41 -7.42
C GLN A 162 -19.04 -12.29 -6.34
N GLN A 163 -18.85 -13.61 -6.40
CA GLN A 163 -19.39 -14.57 -5.44
C GLN A 163 -18.47 -14.78 -4.23
N SER A 164 -17.15 -14.73 -4.42
CA SER A 164 -16.17 -15.06 -3.39
C SER A 164 -15.58 -13.86 -2.65
N GLN A 165 -15.53 -12.68 -3.28
CA GLN A 165 -14.84 -11.50 -2.73
C GLN A 165 -15.80 -10.48 -2.13
N ARG A 166 -15.35 -9.78 -1.09
CA ARG A 166 -16.05 -8.63 -0.51
C ARG A 166 -15.91 -7.42 -1.43
N LYS A 167 -17.03 -6.77 -1.69
CA LYS A 167 -17.09 -5.51 -2.46
C LYS A 167 -16.64 -4.30 -1.65
N THR A 168 -16.74 -4.34 -0.33
CA THR A 168 -16.26 -3.27 0.54
C THR A 168 -15.28 -3.85 1.53
N LEU A 169 -14.13 -3.20 1.66
CA LEU A 169 -13.05 -3.57 2.55
C LEU A 169 -12.65 -2.35 3.38
N TRP A 170 -12.41 -2.56 4.66
CA TRP A 170 -11.80 -1.56 5.52
C TRP A 170 -10.38 -1.99 5.93
N ARG A 171 -9.53 -1.01 6.25
CA ARG A 171 -8.21 -1.24 6.83
C ARG A 171 -7.93 -0.20 7.92
N ALA A 172 -7.12 -0.60 8.90
CA ALA A 172 -6.59 0.28 9.94
C ALA A 172 -5.12 -0.05 10.15
N SER A 173 -4.28 0.98 10.27
CA SER A 173 -2.84 0.78 10.50
C SER A 173 -2.24 1.95 11.26
N ALA A 174 -1.08 1.71 11.86
CA ALA A 174 -0.31 2.71 12.59
C ALA A 174 1.19 2.45 12.43
N ALA A 175 1.94 3.53 12.25
CA ALA A 175 3.40 3.49 12.13
C ALA A 175 4.07 4.49 13.06
N VAL A 176 5.35 4.22 13.34
CA VAL A 176 6.24 5.11 14.05
C VAL A 176 7.53 5.28 13.28
N TRP A 177 8.00 6.51 13.16
CA TRP A 177 9.32 6.87 12.69
C TRP A 177 10.15 7.35 13.88
N TYR A 178 11.42 6.96 13.89
CA TYR A 178 12.42 7.47 14.81
C TYR A 178 13.61 8.02 14.02
N GLY A 179 13.80 9.34 14.05
CA GLY A 179 14.97 10.00 13.49
C GLY A 179 16.21 9.70 14.33
N LEU A 180 17.12 8.89 13.80
CA LEU A 180 18.42 8.63 14.42
C LEU A 180 19.32 9.85 14.30
N ASP A 181 19.32 10.47 13.12
CA ASP A 181 20.00 11.71 12.78
C ASP A 181 19.28 12.38 11.59
N GLU A 182 19.91 13.38 10.97
CA GLU A 182 19.33 14.12 9.83
C GLU A 182 19.14 13.27 8.56
N GLN A 183 19.81 12.12 8.46
CA GLN A 183 19.78 11.25 7.27
C GLN A 183 19.06 9.93 7.54
N TRP A 184 19.15 9.38 8.76
CA TRP A 184 18.67 8.04 9.06
C TRP A 184 17.38 8.06 9.87
N ARG A 185 16.39 7.32 9.40
CA ARG A 185 15.13 7.04 10.10
C ARG A 185 14.95 5.55 10.26
N LEU A 186 14.61 5.11 11.46
CA LEU A 186 14.09 3.77 11.72
C LEU A 186 12.57 3.83 11.68
N VAL A 187 11.94 2.83 11.07
CA VAL A 187 10.49 2.79 10.96
C VAL A 187 9.93 1.45 11.42
N ALA A 188 8.76 1.49 12.05
CA ALA A 188 7.98 0.31 12.38
C ALA A 188 6.49 0.57 12.09
N ASP A 189 5.78 -0.46 11.66
CA ASP A 189 4.39 -0.35 11.22
C ASP A 189 3.61 -1.62 11.52
N THR A 190 2.33 -1.49 11.81
CA THR A 190 1.42 -2.61 12.03
C THR A 190 0.03 -2.23 11.58
N GLY A 191 -0.73 -3.22 11.15
CA GLY A 191 -2.07 -2.97 10.69
C GLY A 191 -2.90 -4.23 10.59
N VAL A 192 -4.19 -3.99 10.37
CA VAL A 192 -5.21 -5.00 10.18
C VAL A 192 -6.13 -4.59 9.04
N ALA A 193 -6.54 -5.55 8.23
CA ALA A 193 -7.47 -5.32 7.12
C ALA A 193 -8.66 -6.28 7.20
N GLN A 194 -9.75 -5.91 6.55
CA GLN A 194 -10.83 -6.83 6.29
C GLN A 194 -10.38 -7.88 5.27
N ASN A 195 -10.70 -9.16 5.53
CA ASN A 195 -10.36 -10.22 4.59
C ASN A 195 -11.12 -10.03 3.27
N PRO A 196 -10.43 -10.02 2.10
CA PRO A 196 -11.07 -10.01 0.80
C PRO A 196 -12.04 -11.16 0.59
N ASP A 197 -11.72 -12.36 1.09
CA ASP A 197 -12.61 -13.52 1.00
C ASP A 197 -13.84 -13.34 1.90
N ALA A 198 -15.03 -13.39 1.28
CA ALA A 198 -16.31 -13.20 1.95
C ALA A 198 -16.65 -14.33 2.95
N SER A 199 -16.10 -15.53 2.76
CA SER A 199 -16.25 -16.69 3.64
C SER A 199 -15.32 -16.64 4.86
N SER A 200 -14.22 -15.87 4.79
CA SER A 200 -13.29 -15.71 5.90
C SER A 200 -13.68 -14.57 6.83
N ARG A 201 -13.54 -14.82 8.14
CA ARG A 201 -13.61 -13.81 9.22
C ARG A 201 -12.25 -13.45 9.80
N LYS A 202 -11.17 -14.12 9.36
CA LYS A 202 -9.81 -13.83 9.87
C LYS A 202 -9.31 -12.56 9.23
N LEU A 203 -9.03 -11.55 10.03
CA LEU A 203 -8.48 -10.28 9.56
C LEU A 203 -6.98 -10.45 9.29
N PRO A 204 -6.48 -10.29 8.04
CA PRO A 204 -5.04 -10.21 7.79
C PRO A 204 -4.45 -9.11 8.66
N SER A 205 -3.31 -9.40 9.30
CA SER A 205 -2.62 -8.45 10.17
C SER A 205 -1.11 -8.67 10.07
N TYR A 206 -0.34 -7.60 10.14
CA TYR A 206 1.11 -7.64 9.95
C TYR A 206 1.85 -6.81 11.00
N ALA A 207 3.16 -7.06 11.11
CA ALA A 207 4.13 -6.13 11.66
C ALA A 207 5.25 -5.92 10.65
N LEU A 208 5.80 -4.72 10.59
CA LEU A 208 6.86 -4.32 9.67
C LEU A 208 7.92 -3.53 10.43
N VAL A 209 9.17 -3.74 10.05
CA VAL A 209 10.29 -2.89 10.44
C VAL A 209 11.09 -2.50 9.19
N GLY A 210 11.67 -1.31 9.20
CA GLY A 210 12.45 -0.83 8.07
C GLY A 210 13.37 0.32 8.44
N VAL A 211 14.11 0.78 7.44
CA VAL A 211 15.00 1.94 7.54
C VAL A 211 14.79 2.82 6.31
N ILE A 212 14.93 4.13 6.51
CA ILE A 212 14.98 5.11 5.43
C ILE A 212 16.27 5.90 5.60
N TRP A 213 17.03 6.03 4.51
CA TRP A 213 18.25 6.82 4.42
C TRP A 213 18.09 7.93 3.40
N SER A 214 18.26 9.16 3.87
CA SER A 214 18.19 10.39 3.08
C SER A 214 19.58 11.01 2.96
N PRO A 215 20.42 10.59 2.00
CA PRO A 215 21.75 11.16 1.82
C PRO A 215 21.75 12.68 1.59
N ASN A 216 20.63 13.18 1.06
CA ASN A 216 20.37 14.60 0.82
C ASN A 216 18.85 14.84 0.76
N LYS A 217 18.44 16.07 0.45
CA LYS A 217 17.03 16.46 0.40
C LYS A 217 16.25 15.95 -0.82
N THR A 218 16.94 15.39 -1.83
CA THR A 218 16.32 15.00 -3.11
C THR A 218 16.22 13.50 -3.28
N VAL A 219 16.77 12.71 -2.36
CA VAL A 219 16.82 11.24 -2.47
C VAL A 219 16.51 10.61 -1.12
N ASP A 220 15.56 9.69 -1.09
CA ASP A 220 15.40 8.71 -0.02
C ASP A 220 15.64 7.30 -0.58
N LEU A 221 16.43 6.49 0.11
CA LEU A 221 16.54 5.06 -0.13
C LEU A 221 15.97 4.33 1.08
N ASP A 222 15.24 3.26 0.83
CA ASP A 222 14.60 2.55 1.92
C ASP A 222 14.65 1.03 1.75
N ALA A 223 14.53 0.34 2.87
CA ALA A 223 14.38 -1.11 2.91
C ALA A 223 13.50 -1.51 4.09
N GLY A 224 12.66 -2.52 3.91
CA GLY A 224 11.78 -3.01 4.96
C GLY A 224 11.49 -4.50 4.90
N ALA A 225 11.12 -5.05 6.05
CA ALA A 225 10.70 -6.43 6.22
C ALA A 225 9.35 -6.48 6.95
N LYS A 226 8.34 -7.05 6.28
CA LYS A 226 6.99 -7.27 6.81
C LYS A 226 6.79 -8.73 7.15
N PHE A 227 6.08 -9.00 8.24
CA PHE A 227 5.75 -10.33 8.74
C PHE A 227 4.25 -10.42 9.00
N GLY A 228 3.62 -11.48 8.49
CA GLY A 228 2.22 -11.77 8.80
C GLY A 228 2.08 -12.25 10.24
N LEU A 229 1.24 -11.59 11.02
CA LEU A 229 0.91 -11.98 12.40
C LEU A 229 -0.11 -13.13 12.45
N ASN A 230 -0.71 -13.47 11.31
CA ASN A 230 -1.57 -14.64 11.16
C ASN A 230 -1.55 -15.19 9.71
N LYS A 231 -2.17 -16.35 9.52
CA LYS A 231 -2.15 -17.08 8.23
C LYS A 231 -2.98 -16.43 7.11
N ALA A 232 -3.78 -15.41 7.39
CA ALA A 232 -4.53 -14.68 6.38
C ALA A 232 -3.70 -13.57 5.73
N GLU A 233 -2.57 -13.20 6.33
CA GLU A 233 -1.59 -12.26 5.79
C GLU A 233 -0.44 -13.00 5.09
N VAL A 234 0.27 -12.31 4.20
CA VAL A 234 1.56 -12.74 3.65
C VAL A 234 2.52 -13.08 4.80
N THR A 235 3.10 -14.28 4.75
CA THR A 235 3.95 -14.80 5.82
C THR A 235 5.16 -13.90 6.03
N ARG A 236 5.82 -13.50 4.94
CA ARG A 236 6.92 -12.53 4.96
C ARG A 236 7.02 -11.79 3.64
N GLN A 237 7.45 -10.53 3.71
CA GLN A 237 7.78 -9.69 2.57
C GLN A 237 9.02 -8.88 2.88
N PHE A 238 9.87 -8.70 1.89
CA PHE A 238 11.03 -7.81 1.93
C PHE A 238 10.95 -6.85 0.75
N GLY A 239 11.16 -5.57 1.00
CA GLY A 239 11.07 -4.52 0.00
C GLY A 239 12.26 -3.57 0.05
N VAL A 240 12.57 -2.99 -1.10
CA VAL A 240 13.51 -1.87 -1.24
C VAL A 240 12.92 -0.82 -2.16
N GLY A 241 13.23 0.44 -1.89
CA GLY A 241 12.71 1.56 -2.67
C GLY A 241 13.68 2.72 -2.80
N VAL A 242 13.38 3.57 -3.78
CA VAL A 242 14.00 4.86 -4.01
C VAL A 242 12.90 5.90 -4.24
N THR A 243 13.02 7.03 -3.55
CA THR A 243 12.19 8.20 -3.75
C THR A 243 13.06 9.37 -4.17
N LEU A 244 12.65 10.08 -5.21
CA LEU A 244 13.31 11.27 -5.73
C LEU A 244 12.38 12.47 -5.61
N HIS A 245 12.93 13.60 -5.14
CA HIS A 245 12.20 14.86 -4.93
C HIS A 245 12.79 15.96 -5.80
N TYR A 246 11.93 16.74 -6.48
CA TYR A 246 12.30 17.85 -7.38
C TYR A 246 11.45 19.10 -7.12
#